data_AF-A0A450UV43-F1
#
_entry.id   AF-A0A450UV43-F1
#
_cell.length_a   1.000
_cell.length_b   1.000
_cell.length_c   1.000
_cell.angle_alpha   90.00
_cell.angle_beta   90.00
_cell.angle_gamma   90.00
#
_symmetry.space_group_name_H-M   'P 1'
#
loop_
_entity.id
_entity.type
_entity.pdbx_description
1 polymer ?
#
loop_
_entity_poly.entity_id
_entity_poly.type
_entity_poly.pdbx_seq_one_letter_code
_entity_poly.pdbx_strand_id
1 'polypeptide(L)' 'MKNLSGRSHNILNIRAIMDDARCFGTVRELRWWPEGIRCTHCQSDKV' A
#
# COMPACT_ATOMS: atom_id res chain seq x y z
N MET A 1 5.64 -17.65 -38.84
CA MET A 1 5.25 -16.55 -37.94
C MET A 1 5.24 -17.09 -36.51
N LYS A 2 6.06 -16.56 -35.60
CA LYS A 2 6.17 -17.09 -34.22
C LYS A 2 5.09 -16.45 -33.34
N ASN A 3 4.13 -17.24 -32.88
CA ASN A 3 3.04 -16.81 -32.00
C ASN A 3 3.61 -16.40 -30.62
N LEU A 4 3.45 -15.13 -30.24
CA LEU A 4 3.95 -14.56 -28.99
C LEU A 4 2.98 -14.72 -27.79
N SER A 5 2.01 -15.65 -27.88
CA SER A 5 0.89 -15.84 -26.94
C SER A 5 1.27 -16.29 -25.51
N GLY A 6 2.55 -16.31 -25.14
CA GLY A 6 3.02 -16.85 -23.85
C GLY A 6 3.63 -15.85 -22.88
N ARG A 7 3.62 -14.55 -23.18
CA ARG A 7 4.23 -13.55 -22.28
C ARG A 7 3.14 -12.98 -21.37
N SER A 8 3.13 -13.39 -20.10
CA SER A 8 2.35 -12.73 -19.06
C SER A 8 2.81 -11.27 -18.97
N HIS A 9 1.99 -10.37 -19.53
CA HIS A 9 2.19 -8.95 -19.34
C HIS A 9 1.83 -8.65 -17.89
N ASN A 10 2.85 -8.47 -17.04
CA ASN A 10 2.67 -7.94 -15.70
C ASN A 10 2.27 -6.46 -15.81
N ILE A 11 0.97 -6.22 -16.01
CA ILE A 11 0.42 -4.88 -16.04
C ILE A 11 0.29 -4.40 -14.60
N LEU A 12 1.03 -3.35 -14.26
CA LEU A 12 0.92 -2.68 -12.98
C LEU A 12 -0.33 -1.82 -12.96
N ASN A 13 -1.23 -2.09 -12.01
CA ASN A 13 -2.35 -1.21 -11.72
C ASN A 13 -1.89 -0.09 -10.77
N ILE A 14 -1.33 0.97 -11.34
CA ILE A 14 -0.81 2.13 -10.57
C ILE A 14 -1.91 2.74 -9.70
N ARG A 15 -3.15 2.80 -10.21
CA ARG A 15 -4.27 3.41 -9.47
C ARG A 15 -4.59 2.64 -8.20
N ALA A 16 -4.67 1.30 -8.29
CA ALA A 16 -4.87 0.45 -7.12
C ALA A 16 -3.76 0.62 -6.08
N ILE A 17 -2.49 0.70 -6.51
CA ILE A 17 -1.36 0.92 -5.60
C ILE A 17 -1.47 2.27 -4.89
N MET A 18 -1.83 3.32 -5.62
CA MET A 18 -2.01 4.65 -5.04
C MET A 18 -3.19 4.71 -4.07
N ASP A 19 -4.29 4.04 -4.39
CA ASP A 19 -5.46 3.96 -3.52
C ASP A 19 -5.15 3.19 -2.24
N ASP A 20 -4.41 2.09 -2.33
CA ASP A 20 -3.98 1.28 -1.18
C ASP A 20 -3.07 2.08 -0.24
N ALA A 21 -2.08 2.81 -0.80
CA ALA A 21 -1.20 3.67 -0.02
C ALA A 21 -1.97 4.78 0.73
N ARG A 22 -2.98 5.38 0.10
CA ARG A 22 -3.86 6.37 0.75
C ARG A 22 -4.69 5.74 1.86
N CYS A 23 -5.34 4.62 1.56
CA CYS A 23 -6.16 3.88 2.52
C CYS A 23 -5.36 3.53 3.77
N PHE A 24 -4.15 2.97 3.57
CA PHE A 24 -3.22 2.67 4.64
C PHE A 24 -2.94 3.91 5.50
N GLY A 25 -2.56 5.04 4.90
CA GLY A 25 -2.31 6.29 5.62
C GLY A 25 -3.51 6.75 6.47
N THR A 26 -4.70 6.80 5.89
CA THR A 26 -5.93 7.23 6.57
C THR A 26 -6.29 6.31 7.75
N VAL A 27 -6.22 4.99 7.56
CA VAL A 27 -6.51 4.04 8.65
C VAL A 27 -5.55 4.23 9.81
N ARG A 28 -4.27 4.45 9.53
CA ARG A 28 -3.25 4.71 10.55
C ARG A 28 -3.59 5.99 11.35
N GLU A 29 -3.85 7.08 10.65
CA GLU A 29 -4.20 8.35 11.30
C GLU A 29 -5.44 8.23 12.17
N LEU A 30 -6.52 7.63 11.66
CA LEU A 30 -7.76 7.43 12.41
C LEU A 30 -7.58 6.53 13.64
N ARG A 31 -6.74 5.49 13.54
CA ARG A 31 -6.51 4.54 14.64
C ARG A 31 -5.73 5.15 15.79
N TRP A 32 -4.83 6.07 15.50
CA TRP A 32 -3.89 6.61 16.47
C TRP A 32 -4.10 8.08 16.81
N TRP A 33 -5.09 8.73 16.22
CA TRP A 33 -5.57 10.02 16.72
C TRP A 33 -6.05 9.88 18.18
N PRO A 34 -5.69 10.79 19.11
CA PRO A 34 -4.88 12.02 18.94
C PRO A 34 -3.38 11.82 19.26
N GLU A 35 -3.00 10.63 19.73
CA GLU A 35 -1.66 10.25 20.22
C GLU A 35 -0.57 10.30 19.13
N GLY A 36 -0.98 10.35 17.85
CA GLY A 36 -0.09 10.30 16.70
C GLY A 36 0.27 8.87 16.30
N ILE A 37 0.61 8.67 15.03
CA ILE A 37 0.82 7.34 14.44
C ILE A 37 1.98 6.59 15.14
N ARG A 38 1.72 5.38 15.64
CA ARG A 38 2.72 4.46 16.22
C ARG A 38 2.77 3.13 15.47
N CYS A 39 3.82 2.33 15.63
CA CYS A 39 3.87 0.95 15.12
C CYS A 39 2.96 0.03 15.97
N THR A 40 2.08 -0.76 15.34
CA THR A 40 1.20 -1.71 16.08
C THR A 40 1.98 -2.80 16.81
N HIS A 41 3.20 -3.13 16.37
CA HIS A 41 3.98 -4.23 16.91
C HIS A 41 4.87 -3.80 18.09
N CYS A 42 5.59 -2.70 17.95
CA CYS A 42 6.58 -2.25 18.95
C CYS A 42 6.24 -0.90 19.57
N GLN A 43 5.12 -0.28 19.18
CA GLN A 43 4.71 1.05 19.61
C GLN A 43 5.73 2.16 19.36
N SER A 44 6.71 1.97 18.47
CA SER A 44 7.65 3.02 18.05
C SER A 44 6.95 4.13 17.24
N ASP A 45 7.37 5.39 17.38
CA ASP A 45 7.04 6.48 16.46
C ASP A 45 7.92 6.49 15.21
N LYS A 46 9.03 5.75 15.23
CA LYS A 46 9.88 5.55 14.07
C LYS A 46 9.32 4.40 13.25
N VAL A 47 8.94 4.72 12.02
CA VAL A 47 8.55 3.78 10.97
C VAL A 47 9.76 3.55 10.07
#